data_AF-B4K3C8-F1
#
_entry.id   AF-B4K3C8-F1
#
_cell.length_a   1.000
_cell.length_b   1.000
_cell.length_c   1.000
_cell.angle_alpha   90.00
_cell.angle_beta   90.00
_cell.angle_gamma   90.00
#
_symmetry.space_group_name_H-M   'P 1'
#
loop_
_entity.id
_entity.type
_entity.pdbx_description
1 polymer ?
#
loop_
_entity_poly.entity_id
_entity_poly.type
_entity_poly.pdbx_seq_one_letter_code
_entity_poly.pdbx_strand_id
1 'polypeptide(L)' 'QNELCFALYAVDWYNFSLPVQKMLLFMMMHAQRPLKMRALLVELNLKTFIDIMRGAYSYFNLLRSTHLY' A
#
# COMPACT_ATOMS: atom_id res chain seq x y z
N GLN A 1 6.33 4.61 0.90
CA GLN A 1 6.82 3.44 0.13
C GLN A 1 8.35 3.42 0.01
N ASN A 2 9.05 4.56 0.03
CA ASN A 2 10.52 4.57 -0.10
C ASN A 2 11.28 4.40 1.24
N GLU A 3 10.59 4.37 2.37
CA GLU A 3 11.21 4.33 3.71
C GLU A 3 12.12 3.11 3.89
N LEU A 4 11.71 1.94 3.41
CA LEU A 4 12.53 0.73 3.47
C LEU A 4 13.81 0.87 2.64
N CYS A 5 13.72 1.46 1.43
CA CYS A 5 14.89 1.70 0.58
C CYS A 5 15.86 2.70 1.23
N PHE A 6 15.33 3.77 1.85
CA PHE A 6 16.16 4.74 2.55
C PHE A 6 16.82 4.15 3.81
N ALA A 7 16.09 3.32 4.56
CA ALA A 7 16.63 2.63 5.73
C ALA A 7 17.77 1.67 5.33
N LEU A 8 17.61 0.92 4.25
CA LEU A 8 18.66 0.05 3.71
C LEU A 8 19.88 0.84 3.24
N TYR A 9 19.68 2.05 2.68
CA TYR A 9 20.77 2.89 2.20
C TYR A 9 21.52 3.59 3.34
N ALA A 10 20.84 3.88 4.45
CA ALA A 10 21.41 4.53 5.63
C ALA A 10 22.38 3.62 6.42
N VAL A 11 22.38 2.32 6.17
CA VAL A 11 23.37 1.40 6.73
C VAL A 11 24.72 1.61 6.05
N ASP A 12 25.82 1.38 6.78
CA ASP A 12 27.19 1.40 6.25
C ASP A 12 27.47 0.23 5.29
N TRP A 13 26.68 0.12 4.22
CA TRP A 13 26.68 -0.97 3.25
C TRP A 13 28.07 -1.22 2.65
N TYR A 14 28.85 -0.16 2.50
CA TYR A 14 30.22 -0.20 1.97
C TYR A 14 31.21 -0.94 2.89
N ASN A 15 30.91 -1.08 4.19
CA ASN A 15 31.74 -1.83 5.14
C ASN A 15 31.43 -3.33 5.16
N PHE A 16 30.40 -3.79 4.43
CA PHE A 16 30.07 -5.21 4.37
C PHE A 16 30.82 -5.96 3.28
N SER A 17 30.84 -7.29 3.39
CA SER A 17 31.38 -8.16 2.35
C SER A 17 30.57 -8.05 1.06
N LEU A 18 31.22 -8.30 -0.08
CA LEU A 18 30.59 -8.25 -1.42
C LEU A 18 29.26 -9.04 -1.53
N PRO A 19 29.11 -10.24 -0.92
CA PRO A 19 27.83 -10.95 -0.93
C PRO A 19 26.69 -10.15 -0.29
N VAL A 20 26.95 -9.50 0.85
CA VAL A 20 25.95 -8.72 1.60
C VAL A 20 25.61 -7.43 0.87
N GLN A 21 26.59 -6.76 0.26
CA GLN A 21 26.35 -5.58 -0.57
C GLN A 21 25.40 -5.89 -1.74
N LYS A 22 25.65 -7.00 -2.46
CA LYS A 22 24.77 -7.44 -3.55
C LYS A 22 23.36 -7.77 -3.04
N MET A 23 23.27 -8.43 -1.88
CA MET A 23 21.99 -8.72 -1.26
C MET A 23 21.20 -7.45 -0.92
N LEU A 24 21.84 -6.44 -0.32
CA LEU A 24 21.21 -5.14 -0.03
C LEU A 24 20.74 -4.45 -1.30
N LEU A 25 21.54 -4.49 -2.37
CA LEU A 25 21.16 -3.93 -3.67
C LEU A 25 19.89 -4.61 -4.23
N PHE A 26 19.80 -5.94 -4.17
CA PHE A 26 18.57 -6.65 -4.54
C PHE A 26 17.38 -6.25 -3.65
N MET A 27 17.58 -6.15 -2.33
CA MET A 27 16.51 -5.71 -1.41
C MET A 27 16.01 -4.31 -1.77
N MET A 28 16.90 -3.36 -2.05
CA MET A 28 16.53 -2.01 -2.49
C MET A 28 15.74 -2.04 -3.81
N MET A 29 16.20 -2.81 -4.80
CA MET A 29 15.48 -2.99 -6.08
C MET A 29 14.08 -3.58 -5.87
N HIS A 30 13.91 -4.52 -4.95
CA HIS A 30 12.62 -5.10 -4.62
C HIS A 30 11.72 -4.15 -3.82
N ALA A 31 12.28 -3.38 -2.89
CA ALA A 31 11.56 -2.42 -2.06
C ALA A 31 10.95 -1.26 -2.86
N GLN A 32 11.48 -0.96 -4.05
CA GLN A 32 10.91 0.02 -4.97
C GLN A 32 9.56 -0.43 -5.56
N ARG A 33 9.23 -1.73 -5.51
CA ARG A 33 7.93 -2.22 -5.98
C ARG A 33 6.88 -1.97 -4.91
N PRO A 34 5.78 -1.26 -5.23
CA PRO A 34 4.73 -1.00 -4.25
C PRO A 34 4.07 -2.32 -3.82
N LEU A 35 4.01 -2.56 -2.51
CA LEU A 35 3.28 -3.70 -1.96
C LEU A 35 1.78 -3.44 -2.13
N LYS A 36 1.21 -3.95 -3.22
CA LYS A 36 -0.20 -3.79 -3.56
C LYS A 36 -0.94 -5.09 -3.28
N MET A 37 -1.85 -5.06 -2.32
CA MET A 37 -2.81 -6.15 -2.12
C MET A 37 -3.97 -5.97 -3.10
N ARG A 38 -4.37 -7.03 -3.79
CA ARG A 38 -5.49 -7.03 -4.74
C ARG A 38 -6.48 -8.13 -4.36
N ALA A 39 -7.75 -7.79 -4.34
CA ALA A 39 -8.86 -8.72 -4.25
C ALA A 39 -9.59 -8.75 -5.59
N LEU A 40 -9.37 -9.79 -6.39
CA LEU A 40 -9.92 -9.98 -7.75
C LEU A 40 -9.67 -8.79 -8.69
N LEU A 41 -10.54 -7.78 -8.63
CA LEU A 41 -10.55 -6.61 -9.51
C LEU A 41 -10.19 -5.30 -8.79
N VAL A 42 -10.04 -5.33 -7.47
CA VAL A 42 -9.91 -4.11 -6.66
C VAL A 42 -8.61 -4.12 -5.85
N GLU A 43 -7.89 -2.99 -5.85
CA GLU A 43 -6.76 -2.80 -4.94
C GLU A 43 -7.27 -2.60 -3.51
N LEU A 44 -6.81 -3.43 -2.59
CA LEU A 44 -7.16 -3.30 -1.17
C LEU A 44 -6.33 -2.18 -0.57
N ASN A 45 -6.94 -1.01 -0.43
CA ASN A 45 -6.35 0.15 0.23
C ASN A 45 -7.43 0.98 0.94
N LEU A 46 -7.00 1.97 1.72
CA LEU A 46 -7.89 2.84 2.47
C LEU A 46 -8.86 3.62 1.57
N LYS A 47 -8.45 3.97 0.35
CA LYS A 47 -9.31 4.67 -0.61
C LYS A 47 -10.50 3.80 -1.00
N THR A 48 -10.26 2.55 -1.37
CA THR A 48 -11.32 1.59 -1.69
C THR A 48 -12.25 1.37 -0.49
N PHE A 49 -11.72 1.26 0.72
CA PHE A 49 -12.54 1.16 1.93
C PHE A 49 -13.47 2.38 2.08
N ILE A 50 -12.94 3.58 1.92
CA ILE A 50 -13.72 4.83 1.98
C ILE A 50 -14.78 4.86 0.88
N ASP A 51 -14.45 4.44 -0.34
CA ASP A 51 -15.38 4.43 -1.47
C ASP A 51 -16.56 3.47 -1.20
N ILE A 52 -16.30 2.28 -0.64
CA ILE A 52 -17.35 1.35 -0.21
C ILE A 52 -18.23 1.97 0.88
N MET A 53 -17.63 2.58 1.91
CA MET A 53 -18.38 3.21 3.00
C MET A 53 -19.27 4.34 2.48
N ARG A 54 -18.75 5.20 1.59
CA ARG A 54 -19.53 6.29 0.97
C ARG A 54 -20.70 5.75 0.16
N GLY A 55 -20.50 4.68 -0.60
CA GLY A 55 -21.57 4.00 -1.33
C GLY A 55 -22.66 3.49 -0.39
N ALA A 56 -22.28 2.80 0.68
CA ALA A 56 -23.22 2.28 1.68
C ALA A 56 -24.03 3.40 2.37
N TYR A 57 -23.39 4.49 2.77
CA TYR A 57 -24.08 5.65 3.38
C TYR A 57 -24.99 6.37 2.38
N SER A 58 -24.58 6.49 1.12
CA SER A 58 -25.42 7.10 0.07
C SER A 58 -26.68 6.27 -0.14
N TYR A 59 -26.53 4.94 -0.23
CA TYR A 59 -27.66 4.02 -0.33
C TYR A 59 -28.57 4.09 0.89
N PHE A 60 -28.01 4.12 2.10
CA PHE A 60 -28.77 4.28 3.34
C PHE A 60 -29.59 5.58 3.35
N ASN A 61 -28.99 6.72 2.96
CA ASN A 61 -29.68 7.99 2.93
C ASN A 61 -30.81 8.01 1.90
N LEU A 62 -30.62 7.40 0.73
CA LEU A 62 -31.69 7.27 -0.28
C LEU A 62 -32.87 6.47 0.29
N LEU A 63 -32.61 5.29 0.87
CA LEU A 63 -33.66 4.48 1.50
C LEU A 63 -34.40 5.23 2.62
N ARG A 64 -33.66 5.95 3.45
CA ARG A 64 -34.24 6.76 4.53
C ARG A 64 -35.11 7.88 3.97
N SER A 65 -34.68 8.56 2.90
CA SER A 65 -35.50 9.58 2.27
C SER A 65 -36.77 9.00 1.67
N THR A 66 -36.72 7.83 1.02
CA THR A 66 -37.91 7.19 0.44
C THR A 66 -38.90 6.69 1.49
N HIS A 67 -38.45 6.29 2.68
CA HIS A 67 -39.33 5.94 3.79
C HIS A 67 -39.99 7.17 4.44
N LEU A 68 -39.40 8.36 4.28
CA LEU A 68 -39.91 9.62 4.84
C LEU A 68 -40.86 10.38 3.90
N TYR A 69 -41.13 9.86 2.70
CA TYR A 69 -42.17 10.30 1.76
C TYR A 69 -43.34 9.31 1.75
#